data_AF-A0A6P6M1B6-F1
#
_entry.id   AF-A0A6P6M1B6-F1
#
_cell.length_a   1.000
_cell.length_b   1.000
_cell.length_c   1.000
_cell.angle_alpha   90.00
_cell.angle_beta   90.00
_cell.angle_gamma   90.00
#
_symmetry.space_group_name_H-M   'P 1'
#
loop_
_entity.id
_entity.type
_entity.pdbx_description
1 polymer ?
#
loop_
_entity_poly.entity_id
_entity_poly.type
_entity_poly.pdbx_seq_one_letter_code
_entity_poly.pdbx_strand_id
1 'polypeptide(L)'
;MDLQISVFLLFVLFTAGHSFSCYECMGLTGSCSDQKIKSCPSGFSKCMSSTTVTNVGEISFKVKLKDCAPDCASGSMNIGLGKMSFLCCNTDLCNVRDAPDPSNVANGKKCYYCDGQSCSKKLFRE
;
A
#
# COMPACT_ATOMS: atom_id res chain seq x y z
N MET A 1 -42.85 20.26 13.34
CA MET A 1 -42.11 20.21 12.06
C MET A 1 -40.61 19.96 12.28
N ASP A 2 -40.18 19.88 13.54
CA ASP A 2 -38.78 19.74 13.96
C ASP A 2 -38.21 18.33 13.85
N LEU A 3 -39.03 17.29 14.04
CA LEU A 3 -38.56 15.89 14.01
C LEU A 3 -38.04 15.48 12.63
N GLN A 4 -38.76 15.87 11.56
CA GLN A 4 -38.35 15.51 10.20
C GLN A 4 -37.07 16.24 9.79
N ILE A 5 -36.93 17.52 10.12
CA ILE A 5 -35.71 18.29 9.83
C ILE A 5 -34.51 17.72 10.60
N SER A 6 -34.72 17.32 11.86
CA SER A 6 -33.68 16.67 12.67
C SER A 6 -33.23 15.32 12.08
N VAL A 7 -34.17 14.50 11.60
CA VAL A 7 -33.87 13.22 10.96
C VAL A 7 -33.12 13.43 9.63
N PHE A 8 -33.54 14.38 8.80
CA PHE A 8 -32.83 14.71 7.56
C PHE A 8 -31.40 15.21 7.80
N LEU A 9 -31.17 16.04 8.81
CA LEU A 9 -29.83 16.49 9.21
C LEU A 9 -28.94 15.33 9.68
N LEU A 10 -29.49 14.39 10.44
CA LEU A 10 -28.78 13.17 10.86
C LEU A 10 -28.33 12.34 9.66
N PHE A 11 -29.19 12.08 8.67
CA PHE A 11 -28.82 11.34 7.46
C PHE A 11 -27.71 12.02 6.66
N VAL A 12 -27.75 13.35 6.52
CA VAL A 12 -26.69 14.12 5.84
C VAL A 12 -25.37 14.03 6.60
N LEU A 13 -25.40 14.15 7.93
CA LEU A 13 -24.21 14.02 8.78
C LEU A 13 -23.60 12.61 8.76
N PHE A 14 -24.42 11.56 8.70
CA PHE A 14 -23.94 10.18 8.56
C PHE A 14 -23.24 9.94 7.22
N THR A 15 -23.66 10.61 6.14
CA THR A 15 -22.97 10.51 4.83
C THR A 15 -21.69 11.34 4.74
N ALA A 16 -21.51 12.33 5.62
CA ALA A 16 -20.41 13.30 5.54
C ALA A 16 -19.18 12.95 6.40
N GLY A 17 -19.18 11.84 7.14
CA GLY A 17 -18.38 11.79 8.38
C GLY A 17 -17.43 10.62 8.62
N HIS A 18 -17.07 9.79 7.64
CA HIS A 18 -15.95 8.84 7.83
C HIS A 18 -14.76 9.28 6.98
N SER A 19 -14.02 10.26 7.52
CA SER A 19 -12.71 10.62 6.99
C SER A 19 -11.75 9.48 7.27
N PHE A 20 -11.56 8.60 6.28
CA PHE A 20 -10.56 7.53 6.35
C PHE A 20 -9.17 8.13 6.12
N SER A 21 -8.24 7.88 7.04
CA SER A 21 -6.90 8.45 7.01
C SER A 21 -5.82 7.39 7.19
N CYS A 22 -4.68 7.58 6.52
CA CYS A 22 -3.53 6.70 6.58
C CYS A 22 -2.25 7.49 6.85
N TYR A 23 -1.19 6.81 7.25
CA TYR A 23 0.15 7.38 7.22
C TYR A 23 0.67 7.45 5.78
N GLU A 24 1.31 8.57 5.43
CA GLU A 24 2.01 8.80 4.17
C GLU A 24 3.51 9.04 4.44
N CYS A 25 4.36 8.41 3.63
CA CYS A 25 5.80 8.66 3.63
C CYS A 25 6.47 8.08 2.38
N MET A 26 7.65 8.60 2.07
CA MET A 26 8.60 7.98 1.14
C MET A 26 10.00 8.05 1.76
N GLY A 27 10.48 6.92 2.27
CA GLY A 27 11.79 6.78 2.89
C GLY A 27 12.81 6.19 1.92
N LEU A 28 13.69 7.03 1.37
CA LEU A 28 14.81 6.60 0.51
C LEU A 28 16.00 6.05 1.33
N THR A 29 16.05 6.34 2.63
CA THR A 29 17.07 5.87 3.58
C THR A 29 16.65 4.59 4.31
N GLY A 30 15.56 3.93 3.89
CA GLY A 30 15.10 2.66 4.46
C GLY A 30 14.23 2.78 5.73
N SER A 31 13.76 3.98 6.10
CA SER A 31 12.79 4.17 7.19
C SER A 31 11.75 5.24 6.85
N CYS A 32 10.55 5.07 7.39
CA CYS A 32 9.47 6.07 7.35
C CYS A 32 9.30 6.76 8.72
N SER A 33 10.40 7.30 9.25
CA SER A 33 10.40 8.00 10.55
C SER A 33 9.56 9.28 10.51
N ASP A 34 9.56 9.99 9.38
CA ASP A 34 8.84 11.27 9.18
C ASP A 34 7.45 11.08 8.56
N GLN A 35 6.73 10.01 8.94
CA GLN A 35 5.40 9.72 8.42
C GLN A 35 4.38 10.78 8.84
N LYS A 36 3.52 11.18 7.91
CA LYS A 36 2.47 12.19 8.12
C LYS A 36 1.10 11.56 8.03
N ILE A 37 0.11 12.13 8.69
CA ILE A 37 -1.29 11.72 8.52
C ILE A 37 -1.83 12.36 7.24
N LYS A 38 -2.43 11.55 6.39
CA LYS A 38 -3.09 11.96 5.14
C LYS A 38 -4.53 11.45 5.14
N SER A 39 -5.49 12.34 4.90
CA SER A 39 -6.85 11.91 4.56
C SER A 39 -6.87 11.28 3.18
N CYS A 40 -7.48 10.11 3.08
CA CYS A 40 -7.58 9.40 1.81
C CYS A 40 -8.65 10.00 0.91
N PRO A 41 -8.38 10.13 -0.40
CA PRO A 41 -9.36 10.61 -1.36
C PRO A 41 -10.49 9.60 -1.55
N SER A 42 -11.63 10.05 -2.09
CA SER A 42 -12.76 9.19 -2.41
C SER A 42 -12.34 8.00 -3.29
N GLY A 43 -12.83 6.80 -2.95
CA GLY A 43 -12.47 5.56 -3.62
C GLY A 43 -11.24 4.85 -3.04
N PHE A 44 -10.55 5.45 -2.07
CA PHE A 44 -9.41 4.83 -1.37
C PHE A 44 -9.85 4.30 -0.01
N SER A 45 -9.89 2.97 0.10
CA SER A 45 -10.47 2.27 1.25
C SER A 45 -9.45 1.49 2.09
N LYS A 46 -8.18 1.52 1.69
CA LYS A 46 -7.08 0.80 2.33
C LYS A 46 -5.92 1.73 2.65
N CYS A 47 -5.23 1.44 3.74
CA CYS A 47 -3.88 1.92 3.97
C CYS A 47 -2.87 0.88 3.53
N MET A 48 -1.76 1.34 2.98
CA MET A 48 -0.70 0.51 2.45
C MET A 48 0.63 0.91 3.07
N SER A 49 1.44 -0.09 3.38
CA SER A 49 2.88 0.04 3.62
C SER A 49 3.61 -0.85 2.62
N SER A 50 4.71 -0.37 2.05
CA SER A 50 5.54 -1.10 1.09
C SER A 50 7.02 -1.01 1.47
N THR A 51 7.76 -2.08 1.24
CA THR A 51 9.22 -2.09 1.28
C THR A 51 9.75 -2.72 -0.01
N THR A 52 10.56 -1.96 -0.73
CA THR A 52 11.20 -2.38 -1.97
C THR A 52 12.70 -2.43 -1.77
N VAL A 53 13.32 -3.54 -2.16
CA VAL A 53 14.76 -3.74 -2.17
C VAL A 53 15.20 -4.02 -3.59
N THR A 54 16.04 -3.17 -4.16
CA THR A 54 16.68 -3.38 -5.47
C THR A 54 18.17 -3.54 -5.27
N ASN A 55 18.78 -4.50 -5.98
CA ASN A 55 20.20 -4.75 -5.92
C ASN A 55 20.82 -4.39 -7.28
N VAL A 56 21.82 -3.51 -7.28
CA VAL A 56 22.60 -3.15 -8.47
C VAL A 56 24.06 -3.50 -8.17
N GLY A 57 24.49 -4.65 -8.67
CA GLY A 57 25.78 -5.23 -8.27
C GLY A 57 25.81 -5.53 -6.77
N GLU A 58 26.79 -4.99 -6.06
CA GLU A 58 26.96 -5.13 -4.61
C GLU A 58 26.16 -4.11 -3.79
N ILE A 59 25.56 -3.10 -4.44
CA ILE A 59 24.82 -2.03 -3.78
C ILE A 59 23.34 -2.41 -3.67
N SER A 60 22.81 -2.39 -2.44
CA SER A 60 21.37 -2.57 -2.18
C SER A 60 20.70 -1.23 -1.89
N PHE A 61 19.66 -0.89 -2.65
CA PHE A 61 18.78 0.25 -2.37
C PHE A 61 17.51 -0.23 -1.71
N LYS A 62 17.13 0.40 -0.59
CA LYS A 62 15.91 0.09 0.16
C LYS A 62 15.01 1.31 0.20
N VAL A 63 13.82 1.19 -0.38
CA VAL A 63 12.78 2.21 -0.37
C VAL A 63 11.60 1.71 0.46
N LYS A 64 11.11 2.55 1.37
CA LYS A 64 9.86 2.32 2.09
C LYS A 64 8.84 3.36 1.72
N LEU A 65 7.59 2.93 1.55
CA LEU A 65 6.49 3.81 1.16
C LEU A 65 5.26 3.51 2.01
N LYS A 66 4.51 4.54 2.36
CA LYS A 66 3.18 4.42 2.93
C LYS A 66 2.25 5.37 2.23
N ASP A 67 1.04 4.92 1.93
CA ASP A 67 0.01 5.76 1.31
C ASP A 67 -1.38 5.11 1.46
N CYS A 68 -2.41 5.82 1.02
CA CYS A 68 -3.73 5.30 0.75
C CYS A 68 -3.71 4.44 -0.53
N ALA A 69 -4.55 3.41 -0.59
CA ALA A 69 -4.78 2.60 -1.79
C ALA A 69 -6.30 2.37 -2.03
N PRO A 70 -6.75 2.29 -3.30
CA PRO A 70 -8.12 1.91 -3.63
C PRO A 70 -8.42 0.49 -3.15
N ASP A 71 -7.51 -0.42 -3.46
CA ASP A 71 -7.46 -1.78 -2.95
C ASP A 71 -6.00 -2.22 -2.88
N CYS A 72 -5.68 -3.13 -1.97
CA CYS A 72 -4.35 -3.74 -1.89
C CYS A 72 -4.37 -5.05 -1.08
N ALA A 73 -3.41 -5.94 -1.39
CA ALA A 73 -3.24 -7.21 -0.72
C ALA A 73 -1.85 -7.30 -0.06
N SER A 74 -1.83 -7.76 1.18
CA SER A 74 -0.59 -8.06 1.89
C SER A 74 0.14 -9.23 1.24
N GLY A 75 1.45 -9.13 1.07
CA GLY A 75 2.24 -10.18 0.44
C GLY A 75 3.62 -9.69 0.00
N SER A 76 4.32 -10.51 -0.78
CA SER A 76 5.59 -10.15 -1.39
C SER A 76 5.69 -10.64 -2.82
N MET A 77 6.47 -9.93 -3.62
CA MET A 77 6.80 -10.28 -4.99
C MET A 77 8.29 -10.07 -5.24
N ASN A 78 8.87 -10.92 -6.07
CA ASN A 78 10.22 -10.75 -6.59
C ASN A 78 10.09 -10.59 -8.10
N ILE A 79 10.42 -9.42 -8.64
CA ILE A 79 10.34 -9.10 -10.06
C ILE A 79 11.68 -9.26 -10.80
N GLY A 80 12.65 -9.93 -10.18
CA GLY A 80 14.00 -10.14 -10.71
C GLY A 80 14.93 -8.93 -10.51
N LEU A 81 14.50 -7.73 -10.94
CA LEU A 81 15.25 -6.48 -10.72
C LEU A 81 15.15 -5.95 -9.28
N GLY A 82 14.09 -6.35 -8.58
CA GLY A 82 13.82 -5.91 -7.22
C GLY A 82 12.83 -6.84 -6.53
N LYS A 83 12.83 -6.77 -5.21
CA LYS A 83 11.90 -7.49 -4.34
C LYS A 83 11.06 -6.46 -3.62
N MET A 84 9.78 -6.76 -3.46
CA MET A 84 8.83 -5.85 -2.85
C MET A 84 7.90 -6.60 -1.91
N SER A 85 7.57 -6.00 -0.79
CA SER A 85 6.62 -6.50 0.19
C SER A 85 5.57 -5.43 0.49
N PHE A 86 4.38 -5.88 0.86
CA PHE A 86 3.24 -5.03 1.14
C PHE A 86 2.51 -5.48 2.41
N LEU A 87 2.04 -4.50 3.17
CA LEU A 87 1.05 -4.69 4.22
C LEU A 87 -0.14 -3.76 3.96
N CYS A 88 -1.33 -4.34 4.07
CA CYS A 88 -2.60 -3.70 3.77
C CYS A 88 -3.56 -3.84 4.94
N CYS A 89 -4.29 -2.76 5.22
CA CYS A 89 -5.28 -2.70 6.28
C CYS A 89 -6.35 -1.64 5.96
N ASN A 90 -7.47 -1.64 6.67
CA ASN A 90 -8.67 -0.85 6.32
C ASN A 90 -9.29 -0.10 7.50
N THR A 91 -8.51 0.17 8.54
CA THR A 91 -8.92 1.00 9.67
C THR A 91 -8.05 2.25 9.71
N ASP A 92 -8.53 3.32 10.34
CA ASP A 92 -7.77 4.57 10.40
C ASP A 92 -6.35 4.36 10.96
N LEU A 93 -5.38 4.96 10.27
CA LEU A 93 -3.96 5.00 10.66
C LEU A 93 -3.33 3.62 10.89
N CYS A 94 -3.89 2.56 10.33
CA CYS A 94 -3.47 1.19 10.61
C CYS A 94 -2.09 0.82 10.05
N ASN A 95 -1.58 1.59 9.08
CA ASN A 95 -0.28 1.36 8.44
C ASN A 95 0.91 1.99 9.21
N VAL A 96 0.78 2.13 10.52
CA VAL A 96 1.84 2.68 11.40
C VAL A 96 3.15 1.89 11.30
N ARG A 97 3.09 0.58 11.00
CA ARG A 97 4.26 -0.27 10.82
C ARG A 97 4.72 -0.25 9.36
N ASP A 98 6.03 -0.25 9.19
CA ASP A 98 6.63 -0.50 7.88
C ASP A 98 6.30 -1.93 7.42
N ALA A 99 6.23 -2.13 6.09
CA ALA A 99 6.23 -3.49 5.57
C ALA A 99 7.56 -4.19 5.92
N PRO A 100 7.56 -5.52 6.12
CA PRO A 100 8.77 -6.25 6.41
C PRO A 100 9.71 -6.24 5.21
N ASP A 101 11.00 -6.49 5.39
CA ASP A 101 11.88 -6.72 4.24
C ASP A 101 11.36 -7.92 3.41
N PRO A 102 11.36 -7.83 2.07
CA PRO A 102 10.83 -8.88 1.23
C PRO A 102 11.68 -10.16 1.33
N SER A 103 11.01 -11.30 1.54
CA SER A 103 11.66 -12.60 1.66
C SER A 103 12.29 -13.06 0.34
N ASN A 104 13.39 -13.79 0.44
CA ASN A 104 13.99 -14.52 -0.68
C ASN A 104 13.26 -15.83 -0.99
N VAL A 105 12.37 -16.28 -0.11
CA VAL A 105 11.64 -17.55 -0.26
C VAL A 105 10.50 -17.34 -1.24
N ALA A 106 10.50 -18.11 -2.33
CA ALA A 106 9.41 -18.11 -3.29
C ALA A 106 8.12 -18.64 -2.64
N ASN A 107 6.99 -17.98 -2.92
CA ASN A 107 5.67 -18.39 -2.43
C ASN A 107 5.05 -19.56 -3.24
N GLY A 108 5.84 -20.21 -4.11
CA GLY A 108 5.41 -21.29 -4.99
C GLY A 108 4.50 -20.87 -6.14
N LYS A 109 4.12 -19.59 -6.26
CA LYS A 109 3.27 -19.07 -7.34
C LYS A 109 4.12 -18.51 -8.50
N LYS A 110 3.58 -18.58 -9.71
CA LYS A 110 4.18 -17.98 -10.93
C LYS A 110 3.24 -16.91 -11.47
N CYS A 111 3.78 -15.72 -11.72
CA CYS A 111 3.02 -14.59 -12.26
C CYS A 111 3.42 -14.35 -13.72
N TYR A 112 2.47 -13.89 -14.54
CA TYR A 112 2.78 -13.35 -15.86
C TYR A 112 3.17 -11.87 -15.73
N TYR A 113 4.06 -11.40 -16.59
CA TYR A 113 4.45 -9.99 -16.67
C TYR A 113 4.55 -9.52 -18.12
N CYS A 114 4.43 -8.20 -18.30
CA CYS A 114 4.58 -7.53 -19.59
C CYS A 114 5.96 -6.87 -19.68
N ASP A 115 6.68 -7.06 -20.78
CA ASP A 115 7.95 -6.37 -21.05
C ASP A 115 7.82 -5.22 -22.07
N GLY A 116 6.59 -4.84 -22.39
CA GLY A 116 6.26 -3.84 -23.40
C GLY A 116 5.93 -4.43 -24.78
N GLN A 117 6.40 -5.64 -25.11
CA GLN A 117 6.04 -6.35 -26.35
C GLN A 117 5.12 -7.55 -26.09
N SER A 118 5.33 -8.27 -25.00
CA SER A 118 4.57 -9.47 -24.66
C SER A 118 4.18 -9.50 -23.20
N CYS A 119 2.92 -9.85 -22.92
CA CYS A 119 2.33 -10.01 -21.59
C CYS A 119 2.19 -11.47 -21.13
N SER A 120 2.75 -12.42 -21.89
CA SER A 120 2.69 -13.84 -21.59
C SER A 120 4.01 -14.37 -21.01
N LYS A 121 4.97 -13.49 -20.73
CA LYS A 121 6.24 -13.88 -20.10
C LYS A 121 6.01 -14.24 -18.64
N LYS A 122 6.61 -15.33 -18.18
CA LYS A 122 6.50 -15.79 -16.80
C LYS A 122 7.62 -15.17 -15.97
N LEU A 123 7.27 -14.59 -14.85
CA LEU A 123 8.20 -14.02 -13.90
C LEU A 123 8.65 -15.14 -12.96
N PHE A 124 9.85 -15.67 -13.24
CA PHE A 124 10.55 -16.66 -12.43
C PHE A 124 12.05 -16.43 -12.64
N ARG A 125 12.79 -16.13 -11.58
CA ARG A 125 14.25 -16.26 -11.62
C ARG A 125 14.69 -16.96 -10.34
N GLU A 126 15.35 -18.10 -10.56
CA GLU A 126 16.04 -18.92 -9.55
C GLU A 126 17.02 -18.08 -8.73
#